data_AF-W5MX83-F1
#
_entry.id   AF-W5MX83-F1
#
_cell.length_a   1.000
_cell.length_b   1.000
_cell.length_c   1.000
_cell.angle_alpha   90.00
_cell.angle_beta   90.00
_cell.angle_gamma   90.00
#
_symmetry.space_group_name_H-M   'P 1'
#
loop_
_entity.id
_entity.type
_entity.pdbx_description
1 polymer ?
#
loop_
_entity_poly.entity_id
_entity_poly.type
_entity_poly.pdbx_seq_one_letter_code
_entity_poly.pdbx_strand_id
1 'polypeptide(L)'
;RPLPVHMHNLYVPESELVCFLRRFVDIQGNGVKVMDSRNFWTGKRRYMVRLRTIATEKGGYVHPPAFFMIGSNGGHLNYPGQPFVCRNCATEGHVAAECTVICCRRCGEKGHRAEKCAKPLSCNFFKQICVLKTNQRTITVHTYNPYVPTERVTAYLGRYVTVVGKPTEIRDEGGVWYGKRQYRVLLKEDPEGVDGFQHPLARFNIGADRGYLYYPRMPDFCNKCSQFCHKASMCDIARCHNCNENGHLAKTCRAAKRCDGCGAEGHLLRQC
;
A
#
# COMPACT_ATOMS: atom_id res chain seq x y z
N ARG A 1 -8.79 -5.51 27.97
CA ARG A 1 -8.42 -6.94 27.78
C ARG A 1 -7.07 -7.02 27.09
N PRO A 2 -6.18 -7.95 27.46
CA PRO A 2 -4.94 -8.18 26.73
C PRO A 2 -5.23 -8.88 25.40
N LEU A 3 -4.70 -8.35 24.31
CA LEU A 3 -4.80 -8.89 22.97
C LEU A 3 -3.39 -9.21 22.44
N PRO A 4 -2.98 -10.49 22.44
CA PRO A 4 -1.71 -10.89 21.85
C PRO A 4 -1.86 -11.01 20.32
N VAL A 5 -0.95 -10.36 19.61
CA VAL A 5 -0.90 -10.31 18.15
C VAL A 5 0.47 -10.77 17.70
N HIS A 6 0.50 -11.73 16.77
CA HIS A 6 1.71 -12.26 16.18
C HIS A 6 1.78 -11.89 14.70
N MET A 7 2.89 -11.30 14.26
CA MET A 7 3.17 -11.05 12.85
C MET A 7 4.23 -12.02 12.35
N HIS A 8 4.02 -12.60 11.16
CA HIS A 8 5.03 -13.46 10.53
C HIS A 8 6.24 -12.64 10.06
N ASN A 9 6.02 -11.38 9.67
CA ASN A 9 7.09 -10.44 9.37
C ASN A 9 7.34 -9.51 10.57
N LEU A 10 8.50 -9.68 11.21
CA LEU A 10 8.91 -8.92 12.39
C LEU A 10 9.21 -7.44 12.11
N TYR A 11 9.44 -7.08 10.85
CA TYR A 11 9.75 -5.71 10.42
C TYR A 11 8.50 -4.86 10.19
N VAL A 12 7.30 -5.42 10.36
CA VAL A 12 6.05 -4.65 10.22
C VAL A 12 6.03 -3.55 11.28
N PRO A 13 5.92 -2.27 10.87
CA PRO A 13 5.88 -1.16 11.81
C PRO A 13 4.68 -1.29 12.76
N GLU A 14 4.89 -1.01 14.03
CA GLU A 14 3.80 -1.03 15.03
C GLU A 14 2.63 -0.14 14.64
N SER A 15 2.90 0.99 13.98
CA SER A 15 1.86 1.88 13.47
C SER A 15 0.86 1.19 12.53
N GLU A 16 1.28 0.19 11.75
CA GLU A 16 0.40 -0.54 10.84
C GLU A 16 -0.47 -1.55 11.59
N LEU A 17 0.11 -2.23 12.59
CA LEU A 17 -0.61 -3.12 13.49
C LEU A 17 -1.67 -2.38 14.32
N VAL A 18 -1.27 -1.28 14.97
CA VAL A 18 -2.17 -0.39 15.73
C VAL A 18 -3.29 0.10 14.82
N CYS A 19 -2.94 0.43 13.58
CA CYS A 19 -3.91 0.90 12.63
C CYS A 19 -4.97 -0.16 12.29
N PHE A 20 -4.53 -1.38 11.97
CA PHE A 20 -5.41 -2.49 11.71
C PHE A 20 -6.32 -2.79 12.92
N LEU A 21 -5.76 -2.86 14.12
CA LEU A 21 -6.50 -3.21 15.33
C LEU A 21 -7.56 -2.16 15.70
N ARG A 22 -7.29 -0.87 15.50
CA ARG A 22 -8.23 0.24 15.77
C ARG A 22 -9.55 0.15 15.01
N ARG A 23 -9.65 -0.70 14.00
CA ARG A 23 -10.88 -1.00 13.26
C ARG A 23 -11.89 -1.79 14.08
N PHE A 24 -11.41 -2.66 14.97
CA PHE A 24 -12.23 -3.59 15.74
C PHE A 24 -12.24 -3.24 17.23
N VAL A 25 -11.14 -2.66 17.74
CA VAL A 25 -10.91 -2.46 19.17
C VAL A 25 -10.32 -1.09 19.46
N ASP A 26 -10.65 -0.52 20.63
CA ASP A 26 -10.03 0.71 21.11
C ASP A 26 -8.79 0.38 21.93
N ILE A 27 -7.62 0.74 21.40
CA ILE A 27 -6.32 0.45 22.02
C ILE A 27 -6.02 1.50 23.10
N GLN A 28 -5.71 1.03 24.31
CA GLN A 28 -5.51 1.85 25.52
C GLN A 28 -4.03 2.19 25.80
N GLY A 29 -3.12 1.94 24.85
CA GLY A 29 -1.68 2.20 25.00
C GLY A 29 -0.81 1.56 23.92
N ASN A 30 0.51 1.67 24.06
CA ASN A 30 1.47 1.05 23.13
C ASN A 30 1.54 -0.47 23.31
N GLY A 31 1.89 -1.19 22.24
CA GLY A 31 2.04 -2.63 22.25
C GLY A 31 3.32 -3.07 22.94
N VAL A 32 3.20 -3.90 23.97
CA VAL A 32 4.35 -4.45 24.70
C VAL A 32 4.89 -5.67 23.95
N LYS A 33 6.18 -5.68 23.62
CA LYS A 33 6.84 -6.86 23.05
C LYS A 33 6.88 -7.98 24.08
N VAL A 34 6.45 -9.17 23.68
CA VAL A 34 6.49 -10.35 24.55
C VAL A 34 7.86 -11.02 24.37
N MET A 35 8.65 -11.01 25.43
CA MET A 35 9.98 -11.61 25.48
C MET A 35 9.89 -13.04 26.02
N ASP A 36 10.78 -13.93 25.57
CA ASP A 36 10.95 -15.25 26.15
C ASP A 36 11.82 -15.20 27.43
N SER A 37 12.06 -16.36 28.05
CA SER A 37 12.88 -16.49 29.26
C SER A 37 14.35 -16.09 29.06
N ARG A 38 14.81 -15.97 27.81
CA ARG A 38 16.17 -15.58 27.42
C ARG A 38 16.23 -14.13 26.91
N ASN A 39 15.17 -13.35 27.11
CA ASN A 39 15.04 -11.96 26.63
C ASN A 39 15.08 -11.81 25.10
N PHE A 40 14.72 -12.84 24.33
CA PHE A 40 14.48 -12.70 22.89
C PHE A 40 13.02 -12.38 22.61
N TRP A 41 12.78 -11.52 21.60
CA TRP A 41 11.42 -11.17 21.21
C TRP A 41 10.77 -12.33 20.46
N THR A 42 9.65 -12.83 21.00
CA THR A 42 8.90 -13.98 20.44
C THR A 42 8.12 -13.67 19.15
N GLY A 43 8.26 -12.47 18.59
CA GLY A 43 7.43 -11.98 17.47
C GLY A 43 6.00 -11.62 17.87
N LYS A 44 5.63 -11.78 19.14
CA LYS A 44 4.32 -11.41 19.68
C LYS A 44 4.36 -10.02 20.31
N ARG A 45 3.31 -9.25 20.09
CA ARG A 45 3.05 -7.97 20.77
C ARG A 45 1.71 -8.07 21.51
N ARG A 46 1.67 -7.58 22.73
CA ARG A 46 0.46 -7.55 23.57
C ARG A 46 -0.07 -6.14 23.64
N TYR A 47 -1.31 -5.94 23.19
CA TYR A 47 -2.03 -4.67 23.26
C TYR A 47 -3.09 -4.73 24.36
N MET A 48 -3.25 -3.66 25.12
CA MET A 48 -4.42 -3.50 26.00
C MET A 48 -5.54 -2.85 25.20
N VAL A 49 -6.66 -3.54 25.06
CA VAL A 49 -7.75 -3.13 24.17
C VAL A 49 -9.12 -3.21 24.83
N ARG A 50 -10.07 -2.40 24.36
CA ARG A 50 -11.51 -2.48 24.63
C ARG A 50 -12.20 -2.93 23.34
N LEU A 51 -12.96 -4.02 23.37
CA LEU A 51 -13.72 -4.46 22.21
C LEU A 51 -14.86 -3.47 21.96
N ARG A 52 -15.09 -3.10 20.69
CA ARG A 52 -16.23 -2.27 20.31
C ARG A 52 -17.51 -3.10 20.31
N THR A 53 -18.65 -2.45 20.54
CA THR A 53 -19.96 -3.12 20.53
C THR A 53 -20.71 -2.88 19.23
N ILE A 54 -21.40 -3.90 18.72
CA ILE A 54 -22.34 -3.81 17.59
C ILE A 54 -23.64 -4.51 17.99
N ALA A 55 -24.78 -3.85 17.76
CA ALA A 55 -26.10 -4.32 18.17
C ALA A 55 -26.60 -5.57 17.39
N THR A 56 -25.97 -5.92 16.27
CA THR A 56 -26.48 -6.87 15.27
C THR A 56 -25.98 -8.31 15.39
N GLU A 57 -24.93 -8.61 16.19
CA GLU A 57 -24.36 -9.97 16.30
C GLU A 57 -24.58 -10.55 17.72
N LYS A 58 -24.96 -11.84 17.80
CA LYS A 58 -25.19 -12.54 19.08
C LYS A 58 -23.89 -12.53 19.90
N GLY A 59 -23.86 -11.70 20.95
CA GLY A 59 -22.67 -11.49 21.77
C GLY A 59 -22.14 -10.04 21.76
N GLY A 60 -22.74 -9.16 20.95
CA GLY A 60 -22.67 -7.70 21.11
C GLY A 60 -21.33 -7.02 20.87
N TYR A 61 -20.25 -7.75 20.57
CA TYR A 61 -18.89 -7.21 20.36
C TYR A 61 -18.35 -7.47 18.97
N VAL A 62 -17.53 -6.55 18.46
CA VAL A 62 -16.77 -6.68 17.22
C VAL A 62 -15.44 -7.37 17.52
N HIS A 63 -15.27 -8.57 16.98
CA HIS A 63 -14.04 -9.35 17.15
C HIS A 63 -13.09 -9.14 15.98
N PRO A 64 -11.80 -8.78 16.20
CA PRO A 64 -10.81 -8.84 15.15
C PRO A 64 -10.64 -10.29 14.65
N PRO A 65 -10.42 -10.49 13.34
CA PRO A 65 -10.28 -11.83 12.77
C PRO A 65 -9.02 -12.53 13.30
N ALA A 66 -9.14 -13.83 13.58
CA ALA A 66 -8.03 -14.64 14.12
C ALA A 66 -6.82 -14.67 13.19
N PHE A 67 -7.07 -14.62 11.88
CA PHE A 67 -6.05 -14.52 10.84
C PHE A 67 -6.31 -13.27 10.02
N PHE A 68 -5.27 -12.47 9.80
CA PHE A 68 -5.37 -11.23 9.06
C PHE A 68 -4.15 -10.99 8.20
N MET A 69 -4.29 -10.10 7.22
CA MET A 69 -3.19 -9.67 6.36
C MET A 69 -3.08 -8.15 6.40
N ILE A 70 -1.86 -7.66 6.64
CA ILE A 70 -1.48 -6.26 6.45
C ILE A 70 -0.60 -6.23 5.20
N GLY A 71 -1.24 -6.01 4.04
CA GLY A 71 -0.57 -6.11 2.75
C GLY A 71 -0.14 -7.54 2.44
N SER A 72 1.15 -7.73 2.15
CA SER A 72 1.75 -9.04 1.97
C SER A 72 2.14 -9.73 3.30
N ASN A 73 2.00 -9.04 4.44
CA ASN A 73 2.41 -9.55 5.74
C ASN A 73 1.24 -10.19 6.48
N GLY A 74 1.31 -11.51 6.68
CA GLY A 74 0.34 -12.26 7.47
C GLY A 74 0.55 -12.10 8.97
N GLY A 75 -0.55 -12.06 9.71
CA GLY A 75 -0.57 -12.10 11.16
C GLY A 75 -1.70 -12.95 11.69
N HIS A 76 -1.57 -13.37 12.94
CA HIS A 76 -2.63 -14.04 13.67
C HIS A 76 -2.74 -13.52 15.10
N LEU A 77 -3.93 -13.62 15.65
CA LEU A 77 -4.24 -13.25 17.03
C LEU A 77 -5.15 -14.32 17.63
N ASN A 78 -4.95 -14.59 18.92
CA ASN A 78 -5.74 -15.55 19.67
C ASN A 78 -5.98 -14.98 21.07
N TYR A 79 -7.23 -14.82 21.46
CA TYR A 79 -7.58 -14.33 22.78
C TYR A 79 -8.85 -15.02 23.33
N PRO A 80 -9.00 -15.09 24.67
CA PRO A 80 -10.17 -15.70 25.28
C PRO A 80 -11.48 -15.00 24.86
N GLY A 81 -12.46 -15.80 24.42
CA GLY A 81 -13.75 -15.32 23.93
C GLY A 81 -13.75 -14.89 22.46
N GLN A 82 -12.72 -15.23 21.69
CA GLN A 82 -12.75 -15.06 20.24
C GLN A 82 -13.63 -16.13 19.57
N PRO A 83 -14.55 -15.76 18.66
CA PRO A 83 -15.39 -16.73 17.95
C PRO A 83 -14.53 -17.64 17.07
N PHE A 84 -14.90 -18.92 17.04
CA PHE A 84 -14.26 -19.91 16.19
C PHE A 84 -14.78 -19.79 14.75
N VAL A 85 -14.00 -19.11 13.92
CA VAL A 85 -14.34 -18.86 12.51
C VAL A 85 -13.37 -19.56 11.56
N CYS A 86 -13.90 -20.08 10.45
CA CYS A 86 -13.12 -20.69 9.39
C CYS A 86 -12.16 -19.67 8.75
N ARG A 87 -10.90 -20.06 8.53
CA ARG A 87 -9.87 -19.16 7.95
C ARG A 87 -10.12 -18.80 6.49
N ASN A 88 -10.89 -19.60 5.76
CA ASN A 88 -11.16 -19.38 4.34
C ASN A 88 -12.38 -18.49 4.12
N CYS A 89 -13.48 -18.75 4.83
CA CYS A 89 -14.78 -18.10 4.57
C CYS A 89 -15.33 -17.28 5.73
N ALA A 90 -14.59 -17.21 6.85
CA ALA A 90 -14.92 -16.45 8.05
C ALA A 90 -16.30 -16.78 8.66
N THR A 91 -16.88 -17.93 8.36
CA THR A 91 -18.10 -18.41 9.04
C THR A 91 -17.75 -19.31 10.21
N GLU A 92 -18.63 -19.33 11.20
CA GLU A 92 -18.52 -20.22 12.35
C GLU A 92 -18.82 -21.69 11.97
N GLY A 93 -18.33 -22.62 12.78
CA GLY A 93 -18.75 -24.03 12.75
C GLY A 93 -17.93 -25.02 11.91
N HIS A 94 -16.86 -24.60 11.22
CA HIS A 94 -15.98 -25.53 10.49
C HIS A 94 -14.52 -25.06 10.38
N VAL A 95 -13.60 -25.99 10.12
CA VAL A 95 -12.18 -25.72 9.85
C VAL A 95 -11.90 -25.49 8.36
N ALA A 96 -10.78 -24.83 8.04
CA ALA A 96 -10.42 -24.51 6.65
C ALA A 96 -10.32 -25.75 5.72
N ALA A 97 -10.00 -26.92 6.27
CA ALA A 97 -9.94 -28.18 5.52
C ALA A 97 -11.31 -28.67 5.06
N GLU A 98 -12.37 -28.34 5.80
CA GLU A 98 -13.77 -28.72 5.52
C GLU A 98 -14.54 -27.59 4.84
N CYS A 99 -13.85 -26.51 4.46
CA CYS A 99 -14.47 -25.35 3.85
C CYS A 99 -14.78 -25.61 2.38
N THR A 100 -16.05 -25.84 2.08
CA THR A 100 -16.57 -25.97 0.71
C THR A 100 -16.78 -24.63 0.00
N VAL A 101 -16.75 -23.52 0.76
CA VAL A 101 -16.97 -22.18 0.23
C VAL A 101 -15.73 -21.70 -0.53
N ILE A 102 -15.91 -21.40 -1.81
CA ILE A 102 -14.88 -20.74 -2.63
C ILE A 102 -14.89 -19.25 -2.28
N CYS A 103 -13.82 -18.78 -1.65
CA CYS A 103 -13.60 -17.37 -1.40
C CYS A 103 -12.60 -16.80 -2.40
N CYS A 104 -12.98 -15.69 -3.02
CA CYS A 104 -12.15 -15.00 -3.99
C CYS A 104 -10.94 -14.40 -3.30
N ARG A 105 -9.73 -14.83 -3.66
CA ARG A 105 -8.49 -14.23 -3.14
C ARG A 105 -8.28 -12.77 -3.56
N ARG A 106 -9.04 -12.27 -4.55
CA ARG A 106 -8.97 -10.89 -5.06
C ARG A 106 -9.81 -9.91 -4.23
N CYS A 107 -11.05 -10.26 -3.90
CA CYS A 107 -11.98 -9.37 -3.19
C CYS A 107 -12.45 -9.87 -1.82
N GLY A 108 -12.11 -11.11 -1.43
CA GLY A 108 -12.53 -11.72 -0.17
C GLY A 108 -13.97 -12.26 -0.16
N GLU A 109 -14.75 -12.06 -1.24
CA GLU A 109 -16.14 -12.49 -1.30
C GLU A 109 -16.31 -13.97 -1.66
N LYS A 110 -17.45 -14.51 -1.24
CA LYS A 110 -17.83 -15.91 -1.47
C LYS A 110 -18.39 -16.10 -2.88
N GLY A 111 -18.22 -17.29 -3.45
CA GLY A 111 -18.92 -17.74 -4.66
C GLY A 111 -18.15 -17.63 -5.98
N HIS A 112 -16.93 -17.07 -6.01
CA HIS A 112 -16.14 -17.01 -7.24
C HIS A 112 -14.63 -17.13 -7.00
N ARG A 113 -13.89 -17.59 -8.03
CA ARG A 113 -12.42 -17.60 -8.05
C ARG A 113 -11.88 -16.25 -8.51
N ALA A 114 -10.62 -15.96 -8.16
CA ALA A 114 -9.95 -14.70 -8.52
C ALA A 114 -9.97 -14.40 -10.03
N GLU A 115 -9.94 -15.44 -10.87
CA GLU A 115 -9.99 -15.34 -12.34
C GLU A 115 -11.31 -14.75 -12.86
N LYS A 116 -12.45 -15.04 -12.21
CA LYS A 116 -13.78 -14.58 -12.63
C LYS A 116 -14.30 -13.43 -11.76
N CYS A 117 -13.40 -12.72 -11.08
CA CYS A 117 -13.78 -11.62 -10.21
C CYS A 117 -14.07 -10.35 -11.03
N ALA A 118 -15.33 -9.91 -11.03
CA ALA A 118 -15.77 -8.69 -11.71
C ALA A 118 -15.34 -7.39 -10.99
N LYS A 119 -14.89 -7.48 -9.72
CA LYS A 119 -14.45 -6.30 -8.97
C LYS A 119 -13.08 -5.82 -9.46
N PRO A 120 -12.88 -4.50 -9.58
CA PRO A 120 -11.57 -3.95 -9.89
C PRO A 120 -10.54 -4.38 -8.84
N LEU A 121 -9.28 -4.49 -9.25
CA LEU A 121 -8.16 -4.88 -8.39
C LEU A 121 -8.01 -3.87 -7.25
N SER A 122 -8.66 -4.12 -6.10
CA SER A 122 -8.64 -3.23 -4.95
C SER A 122 -7.59 -3.66 -3.93
N CYS A 123 -6.75 -2.74 -3.47
CA CYS A 123 -5.85 -3.02 -2.36
C CYS A 123 -6.65 -3.36 -1.09
N ASN A 124 -6.47 -4.58 -0.57
CA ASN A 124 -6.82 -4.88 0.82
C ASN A 124 -6.00 -4.03 1.81
N PHE A 125 -4.87 -3.47 1.38
CA PHE A 125 -4.04 -2.59 2.20
C PHE A 125 -4.70 -1.23 2.47
N PHE A 126 -5.48 -0.66 1.55
CA PHE A 126 -5.88 0.74 1.66
C PHE A 126 -7.38 1.04 1.67
N LYS A 127 -8.26 0.06 1.40
CA LYS A 127 -9.68 0.25 1.73
C LYS A 127 -9.90 0.51 3.24
N GLN A 128 -8.91 0.27 4.09
CA GLN A 128 -9.02 0.39 5.55
C GLN A 128 -7.69 0.80 6.23
N ILE A 129 -7.17 2.00 5.91
CA ILE A 129 -6.11 2.65 6.70
C ILE A 129 -6.64 3.90 7.42
N CYS A 130 -6.01 4.13 8.56
CA CYS A 130 -6.42 4.91 9.71
C CYS A 130 -6.58 6.41 9.55
N VAL A 131 -7.36 6.91 10.51
CA VAL A 131 -7.65 8.29 10.94
C VAL A 131 -6.42 9.21 11.10
N LEU A 132 -5.19 8.73 10.88
CA LEU A 132 -3.99 9.58 10.80
C LEU A 132 -3.51 9.65 9.35
N LYS A 133 -4.36 10.22 8.49
CA LYS A 133 -4.06 10.56 7.10
C LYS A 133 -3.08 11.74 7.05
N THR A 134 -1.81 11.52 7.38
CA THR A 134 -0.82 12.53 7.02
C THR A 134 -0.59 12.41 5.52
N ASN A 135 -0.81 13.48 4.77
CA ASN A 135 -0.46 13.57 3.35
C ASN A 135 1.06 13.79 3.14
N GLN A 136 1.79 14.08 4.23
CA GLN A 136 3.23 14.31 4.18
C GLN A 136 4.04 13.02 4.03
N ARG A 137 4.91 12.97 3.03
CA ARG A 137 5.82 11.86 2.75
C ARG A 137 7.23 12.36 2.46
N THR A 138 8.20 11.46 2.67
CA THR A 138 9.57 11.65 2.18
C THR A 138 9.80 10.64 1.07
N ILE A 139 9.88 11.12 -0.17
CA ILE A 139 10.07 10.31 -1.38
C ILE A 139 11.53 10.28 -1.73
N THR A 140 12.07 9.08 -1.92
CA THR A 140 13.39 8.91 -2.51
C THR A 140 13.22 8.61 -3.98
N VAL A 141 13.84 9.44 -4.82
CA VAL A 141 13.84 9.32 -6.28
C VAL A 141 15.24 8.98 -6.74
N HIS A 142 15.36 8.00 -7.62
CA HIS A 142 16.60 7.65 -8.30
C HIS A 142 16.42 7.81 -9.80
N THR A 143 17.25 8.64 -10.42
CA THR A 143 17.36 8.74 -11.88
C THR A 143 18.62 8.02 -12.32
N TYR A 144 18.52 7.10 -13.28
CA TYR A 144 19.69 6.36 -13.80
C TYR A 144 20.68 7.27 -14.51
N ASN A 145 20.18 8.35 -15.13
CA ASN A 145 21.01 9.44 -15.58
C ASN A 145 21.13 10.47 -14.42
N PRO A 146 22.31 10.65 -13.82
CA PRO A 146 22.49 11.61 -12.72
C PRO A 146 22.38 13.06 -13.22
N TYR A 147 22.59 13.34 -14.50
CA TYR A 147 22.58 14.71 -15.03
C TYR A 147 21.17 15.27 -15.27
N VAL A 148 20.12 14.51 -14.97
CA VAL A 148 18.73 15.01 -15.07
C VAL A 148 18.56 16.18 -14.12
N PRO A 149 18.22 17.40 -14.60
CA PRO A 149 18.05 18.56 -13.75
C PRO A 149 16.99 18.35 -12.67
N THR A 150 17.21 18.95 -11.50
CA THR A 150 16.31 18.84 -10.34
C THR A 150 14.92 19.40 -10.67
N GLU A 151 14.87 20.43 -11.51
CA GLU A 151 13.67 21.12 -11.97
C GLU A 151 12.77 20.15 -12.74
N ARG A 152 13.36 19.29 -13.59
CA ARG A 152 12.61 18.30 -14.38
C ARG A 152 11.98 17.24 -13.50
N VAL A 153 12.72 16.72 -12.52
CA VAL A 153 12.19 15.74 -11.56
C VAL A 153 11.10 16.38 -10.70
N THR A 154 11.28 17.64 -10.29
CA THR A 154 10.29 18.39 -9.52
C THR A 154 9.02 18.63 -10.32
N ALA A 155 9.13 19.00 -11.61
CA ALA A 155 7.99 19.16 -12.52
C ALA A 155 7.22 17.85 -12.69
N TYR A 156 7.93 16.72 -12.83
CA TYR A 156 7.33 15.39 -12.88
C TYR A 156 6.57 15.05 -11.61
N LEU A 157 7.21 15.22 -10.44
CA LEU A 157 6.57 14.97 -9.14
C LEU A 157 5.36 15.89 -8.91
N GLY A 158 5.43 17.14 -9.39
CA GLY A 158 4.37 18.15 -9.30
C GLY A 158 3.00 17.70 -9.84
N ARG A 159 2.98 16.69 -10.70
CA ARG A 159 1.74 16.05 -11.19
C ARG A 159 0.93 15.41 -10.05
N TYR A 160 1.62 14.80 -9.08
CA TYR A 160 1.01 13.97 -8.02
C TYR A 160 1.15 14.58 -6.62
N VAL A 161 2.20 15.38 -6.40
CA VAL A 161 2.58 15.86 -5.07
C VAL A 161 2.99 17.33 -5.09
N THR A 162 2.87 17.99 -3.95
CA THR A 162 3.44 19.32 -3.70
C THR A 162 4.77 19.15 -2.98
N VAL A 163 5.88 19.60 -3.59
CA VAL A 163 7.22 19.51 -2.98
C VAL A 163 7.38 20.59 -1.91
N VAL A 164 7.83 20.20 -0.73
CA VAL A 164 8.06 21.07 0.43
C VAL A 164 9.57 21.27 0.60
N GLY A 165 10.04 22.48 0.27
CA GLY A 165 11.45 22.85 0.38
C GLY A 165 12.32 22.27 -0.74
N LYS A 166 13.64 22.44 -0.60
CA LYS A 166 14.62 21.97 -1.58
C LYS A 166 14.91 20.48 -1.40
N PRO A 167 15.05 19.70 -2.49
CA PRO A 167 15.43 18.30 -2.39
C PRO A 167 16.87 18.15 -1.89
N THR A 168 17.11 17.05 -1.18
CA THR A 168 18.43 16.70 -0.66
C THR A 168 19.07 15.63 -1.52
N GLU A 169 20.33 15.81 -1.90
CA GLU A 169 21.09 14.79 -2.60
C GLU A 169 21.55 13.70 -1.61
N ILE A 170 21.27 12.44 -1.94
CA ILE A 170 21.77 11.32 -1.15
C ILE A 170 23.15 10.95 -1.70
N ARG A 171 24.16 11.11 -0.87
CA ARG A 171 25.55 10.76 -1.16
C ARG A 171 25.89 9.40 -0.54
N ASP A 172 26.83 8.69 -1.15
CA ASP A 172 27.39 7.48 -0.56
C ASP A 172 28.40 7.82 0.56
N GLU A 173 29.02 6.79 1.15
CA GLU A 173 30.03 6.94 2.21
C GLU A 173 31.26 7.74 1.75
N GLY A 174 31.55 7.75 0.44
CA GLY A 174 32.62 8.53 -0.18
C GLY A 174 32.22 9.97 -0.52
N GLY A 175 30.98 10.38 -0.23
CA GLY A 175 30.47 11.72 -0.53
C GLY A 175 30.09 11.92 -2.01
N VAL A 176 30.08 10.86 -2.82
CA VAL A 176 29.73 10.92 -4.23
C VAL A 176 28.21 10.80 -4.40
N TRP A 177 27.67 11.68 -5.23
CA TRP A 177 26.26 11.67 -5.59
C TRP A 177 26.07 10.91 -6.91
N TYR A 178 25.11 9.98 -6.93
CA TYR A 178 24.90 9.04 -8.05
C TYR A 178 23.46 9.09 -8.60
N GLY A 179 22.79 10.24 -8.51
CA GLY A 179 21.43 10.41 -9.06
C GLY A 179 20.29 10.08 -8.09
N LYS A 180 20.57 9.84 -6.80
CA LYS A 180 19.54 9.74 -5.76
C LYS A 180 19.25 11.07 -5.09
N ARG A 181 17.97 11.41 -5.00
CA ARG A 181 17.48 12.64 -4.37
C ARG A 181 16.32 12.31 -3.44
N GLN A 182 16.23 13.03 -2.33
CA GLN A 182 15.18 12.92 -1.35
C GLN A 182 14.30 14.17 -1.38
N TYR A 183 13.00 13.97 -1.50
CA TYR A 183 11.99 15.02 -1.57
C TYR A 183 11.05 14.90 -0.37
N ARG A 184 10.88 15.99 0.37
CA ARG A 184 9.76 16.11 1.31
C ARG A 184 8.57 16.62 0.52
N VAL A 185 7.43 15.95 0.62
CA VAL A 185 6.27 16.23 -0.23
C VAL A 185 4.96 16.10 0.54
N LEU A 186 3.93 16.77 0.05
CA LEU A 186 2.53 16.57 0.41
C LEU A 186 1.82 15.90 -0.77
N LEU A 187 1.25 14.71 -0.58
CA LEU A 187 0.46 14.05 -1.60
C LEU A 187 -0.83 14.85 -1.87
N LYS A 188 -1.21 14.99 -3.14
CA LYS A 188 -2.51 15.57 -3.53
C LYS A 188 -3.64 14.61 -3.19
N GLU A 189 -4.82 15.14 -2.89
CA GLU A 189 -6.00 14.32 -2.61
C GLU A 189 -6.58 13.74 -3.91
N ASP A 190 -7.04 12.50 -3.84
CA ASP A 190 -7.73 11.79 -4.92
C ASP A 190 -8.75 10.81 -4.34
N PRO A 191 -10.05 11.10 -4.45
CA PRO A 191 -11.10 10.23 -3.95
C PRO A 191 -11.09 8.82 -4.55
N GLU A 192 -10.60 8.66 -5.78
CA GLU A 192 -10.44 7.36 -6.45
C GLU A 192 -9.09 6.71 -6.16
N GLY A 193 -8.17 7.49 -5.58
CA GLY A 193 -6.85 7.07 -5.15
C GLY A 193 -6.92 5.99 -4.09
N VAL A 194 -5.90 5.13 -4.08
CA VAL A 194 -5.84 3.91 -3.28
C VAL A 194 -6.11 4.19 -1.79
N ASP A 195 -5.56 5.28 -1.25
CA ASP A 195 -5.68 5.71 0.15
C ASP A 195 -6.34 7.09 0.32
N GLY A 196 -6.98 7.58 -0.75
CA GLY A 196 -7.48 8.95 -0.85
C GLY A 196 -6.45 9.96 -1.36
N PHE A 197 -5.27 9.53 -1.80
CA PHE A 197 -4.23 10.39 -2.36
C PHE A 197 -3.73 9.96 -3.74
N GLN A 198 -3.22 10.92 -4.50
CA GLN A 198 -2.49 10.69 -5.74
C GLN A 198 -1.09 10.19 -5.45
N HIS A 199 -0.82 8.94 -5.83
CA HIS A 199 0.51 8.36 -5.70
C HIS A 199 1.29 8.48 -7.01
N PRO A 200 2.54 8.99 -6.97
CA PRO A 200 3.37 9.06 -8.16
C PRO A 200 3.81 7.65 -8.59
N LEU A 201 4.02 7.47 -9.90
CA LEU A 201 4.38 6.16 -10.45
C LEU A 201 5.75 5.71 -9.91
N ALA A 202 5.79 4.52 -9.32
CA ALA A 202 7.02 3.95 -8.75
C ALA A 202 8.15 3.82 -9.79
N ARG A 203 7.81 3.67 -11.07
CA ARG A 203 8.72 3.70 -12.21
C ARG A 203 8.23 4.73 -13.21
N PHE A 204 9.13 5.57 -13.68
CA PHE A 204 8.77 6.67 -14.56
C PHE A 204 9.89 6.97 -15.56
N ASN A 205 9.52 7.68 -16.62
CA ASN A 205 10.42 8.19 -17.63
C ASN A 205 10.23 9.70 -17.72
N ILE A 206 11.33 10.46 -17.78
CA ILE A 206 11.34 11.88 -18.13
C ILE A 206 12.07 11.96 -19.48
N GLY A 207 11.33 11.89 -20.58
CA GLY A 207 11.92 11.72 -21.91
C GLY A 207 12.63 10.36 -22.03
N ALA A 208 13.91 10.37 -22.39
CA ALA A 208 14.73 9.16 -22.47
C ALA A 208 15.25 8.69 -21.09
N ASP A 209 15.17 9.55 -20.08
CA ASP A 209 15.76 9.30 -18.77
C ASP A 209 14.81 8.46 -17.90
N ARG A 210 15.25 7.25 -17.56
CA ARG A 210 14.50 6.33 -16.70
C ARG A 210 14.79 6.62 -15.24
N GLY A 211 13.77 6.47 -14.40
CA GLY A 211 13.88 6.60 -12.96
C GLY A 211 12.91 5.70 -12.21
N TYR A 212 13.18 5.55 -10.92
CA TYR A 212 12.26 4.93 -9.99
C TYR A 212 12.19 5.73 -8.70
N LEU A 213 11.10 5.55 -7.97
CA LEU A 213 10.89 6.18 -6.68
C LEU A 213 10.33 5.18 -5.67
N TYR A 214 10.55 5.49 -4.40
CA TYR A 214 9.97 4.74 -3.30
C TYR A 214 9.80 5.64 -2.08
N TYR A 215 8.82 5.31 -1.24
CA TYR A 215 8.58 5.99 0.04
C TYR A 215 7.89 5.04 1.01
N PRO A 216 7.96 5.32 2.33
CA PRO A 216 7.27 4.54 3.34
C PRO A 216 5.76 4.48 3.07
N ARG A 217 5.18 3.27 3.15
CA ARG A 217 3.76 3.01 2.88
C ARG A 217 3.34 3.31 1.44
N MET A 218 4.27 3.30 0.48
CA MET A 218 3.91 3.27 -0.93
C MET A 218 3.07 2.02 -1.20
N PRO A 219 1.91 2.13 -1.87
CA PRO A 219 1.13 0.96 -2.18
C PRO A 219 1.90 -0.07 -3.01
N ASP A 220 1.60 -1.35 -2.78
CA ASP A 220 2.09 -2.42 -3.66
C ASP A 220 1.71 -2.07 -5.10
N PHE A 221 2.68 -2.12 -6.02
CA PHE A 221 2.46 -1.78 -7.42
C PHE A 221 2.89 -2.91 -8.35
N CYS A 222 2.28 -2.95 -9.52
CA CYS A 222 2.53 -3.93 -10.55
C CYS A 222 3.70 -3.50 -11.43
N ASN A 223 4.71 -4.36 -11.60
CA ASN A 223 5.86 -4.05 -12.46
C ASN A 223 5.54 -3.97 -13.96
N LYS A 224 4.40 -4.50 -14.42
CA LYS A 224 3.98 -4.45 -15.83
C LYS A 224 3.25 -3.14 -16.16
N CYS A 225 2.21 -2.82 -15.41
CA CYS A 225 1.37 -1.65 -15.68
C CYS A 225 1.68 -0.45 -14.76
N SER A 226 2.58 -0.57 -13.78
CA SER A 226 2.90 0.48 -12.78
C SER A 226 1.72 0.99 -11.97
N GLN A 227 0.56 0.32 -12.02
CA GLN A 227 -0.57 0.61 -11.14
C GLN A 227 -0.43 -0.07 -9.81
N PHE A 228 -1.06 0.56 -8.83
CA PHE A 228 -1.13 0.06 -7.49
C PHE A 228 -2.11 -1.13 -7.39
N CYS A 229 -2.00 -1.90 -6.32
CA CYS A 229 -2.96 -2.90 -5.87
C CYS A 229 -2.99 -4.25 -6.58
N HIS A 230 -1.96 -4.62 -7.34
CA HIS A 230 -1.82 -6.00 -7.84
C HIS A 230 -0.36 -6.37 -8.20
N LYS A 231 -0.09 -7.68 -8.26
CA LYS A 231 1.20 -8.22 -8.74
C LYS A 231 1.15 -8.45 -10.25
N ALA A 232 2.32 -8.48 -10.88
CA ALA A 232 2.47 -8.71 -12.33
C ALA A 232 1.90 -10.04 -12.84
N SER A 233 1.77 -11.04 -11.96
CA SER A 233 1.13 -12.33 -12.25
C SER A 233 -0.39 -12.24 -12.38
N MET A 234 -1.00 -11.20 -11.81
CA MET A 234 -2.45 -10.95 -11.83
C MET A 234 -2.79 -9.70 -12.66
N CYS A 235 -1.89 -9.32 -13.58
CA CYS A 235 -2.01 -8.14 -14.40
C CYS A 235 -2.37 -8.54 -15.83
N ASP A 236 -3.64 -8.36 -16.17
CA ASP A 236 -4.18 -8.57 -17.52
C ASP A 236 -4.34 -7.23 -18.27
N ILE A 237 -3.97 -6.12 -17.62
CA ILE A 237 -4.19 -4.77 -18.13
C ILE A 237 -2.96 -4.31 -18.91
N ALA A 238 -3.14 -4.10 -20.22
CA ALA A 238 -2.21 -3.33 -21.03
C ALA A 238 -2.40 -1.84 -20.72
N ARG A 239 -1.40 -1.21 -20.11
CA ARG A 239 -1.36 0.24 -19.90
C ARG A 239 -0.59 0.91 -21.02
N CYS A 240 -1.16 1.98 -21.56
CA CYS A 240 -0.49 2.81 -22.53
C CYS A 240 0.58 3.68 -21.85
N HIS A 241 1.84 3.54 -22.26
CA HIS A 241 2.94 4.36 -21.73
C HIS A 241 2.93 5.82 -22.21
N ASN A 242 2.08 6.18 -23.17
CA ASN A 242 1.97 7.53 -23.70
C ASN A 242 0.94 8.36 -22.91
N CYS A 243 -0.27 7.84 -22.70
CA CYS A 243 -1.34 8.54 -21.99
C CYS A 243 -1.53 8.09 -20.53
N ASN A 244 -0.86 7.00 -20.11
CA ASN A 244 -1.00 6.32 -18.82
C ASN A 244 -2.37 5.67 -18.55
N GLU A 245 -3.25 5.62 -19.55
CA GLU A 245 -4.56 4.96 -19.49
C GLU A 245 -4.50 3.47 -19.77
N ASN A 246 -5.55 2.76 -19.36
CA ASN A 246 -5.71 1.32 -19.55
C ASN A 246 -6.38 0.96 -20.89
N GLY A 247 -6.28 -0.31 -21.27
CA GLY A 247 -7.08 -0.90 -22.35
C GLY A 247 -6.46 -0.79 -23.75
N HIS A 248 -5.29 -0.19 -23.89
CA HIS A 248 -4.60 -0.06 -25.18
C HIS A 248 -3.07 0.06 -25.03
N LEU A 249 -2.35 -0.17 -26.13
CA LEU A 249 -0.89 -0.03 -26.19
C LEU A 249 -0.51 1.37 -26.71
N ALA A 250 0.73 1.80 -26.44
CA ALA A 250 1.24 3.07 -26.94
C ALA A 250 1.14 3.20 -28.47
N LYS A 251 1.26 2.08 -29.20
CA LYS A 251 1.11 2.03 -30.67
C LYS A 251 -0.29 2.38 -31.16
N THR A 252 -1.32 2.11 -30.37
CA THR A 252 -2.73 2.35 -30.72
C THR A 252 -3.30 3.55 -29.97
N CYS A 253 -2.44 4.34 -29.31
CA CYS A 253 -2.85 5.50 -28.53
C CYS A 253 -3.23 6.65 -29.45
N ARG A 254 -4.47 7.13 -29.31
CA ARG A 254 -4.99 8.31 -30.02
C ARG A 254 -4.94 9.61 -29.19
N ALA A 255 -4.59 9.51 -27.91
CA ALA A 255 -4.44 10.69 -27.07
C ALA A 255 -3.29 11.59 -27.57
N ALA A 256 -3.46 12.91 -27.41
CA ALA A 256 -2.41 13.87 -27.69
C ALA A 256 -1.15 13.54 -26.85
N LYS A 257 0.03 13.77 -27.42
CA LYS A 257 1.29 13.62 -26.67
C LYS A 257 1.32 14.67 -25.57
N ARG A 258 1.47 14.21 -24.34
CA ARG A 258 1.65 15.06 -23.16
C ARG A 258 3.14 15.24 -22.90
N CYS A 259 3.52 16.37 -22.31
CA CYS A 259 4.88 16.59 -21.87
C CYS A 259 5.28 15.55 -20.81
N ASP A 260 6.38 14.83 -21.02
CA ASP A 260 6.87 13.81 -20.08
C ASP A 260 7.25 14.39 -18.70
N GLY A 261 7.57 15.68 -18.65
CA GLY A 261 7.86 16.42 -17.43
C GLY A 261 6.58 16.83 -16.71
N CYS A 262 5.95 17.92 -17.13
CA CYS A 262 4.81 18.50 -16.42
C CYS A 262 3.46 17.81 -16.68
N GLY A 263 3.35 16.97 -17.72
CA GLY A 263 2.11 16.29 -18.09
C GLY A 263 1.10 17.14 -18.89
N ALA A 264 1.41 18.41 -19.19
CA ALA A 264 0.53 19.28 -19.96
C ALA A 264 0.48 18.91 -21.46
N GLU A 265 -0.59 19.30 -22.12
CA GLU A 265 -0.77 19.19 -23.57
C GLU A 265 -0.25 20.46 -24.27
N GLY A 266 0.02 20.37 -25.57
CA GLY A 266 0.44 21.52 -26.40
C GLY A 266 1.95 21.75 -26.52
N HIS A 267 2.78 21.06 -25.72
CA HIS A 267 4.24 21.09 -25.88
C HIS A 267 4.90 19.74 -25.54
N LEU A 268 6.12 19.54 -26.03
CA LEU A 268 6.95 18.37 -25.70
C LEU A 268 7.99 18.74 -24.63
N LEU A 269 8.61 17.74 -23.99
CA LEU A 269 9.60 17.95 -22.91
C LEU A 269 10.73 18.94 -23.25
N ARG A 270 11.12 19.05 -24.52
CA ARG A 270 12.16 19.98 -24.97
C ARG A 270 11.73 21.46 -24.86
N GLN A 271 10.42 21.72 -24.84
CA GLN A 271 9.78 23.03 -24.78
C GLN A 271 9.11 23.29 -23.42
N CYS A 272 9.44 22.48 -22.41
CA CYS A 272 8.87 22.51 -21.06
C CYS A 272 9.74 23.29 -20.09
#